data_AF-A0A3D3BS69-F1
#
_entry.id   AF-A0A3D3BS69-F1
#
_cell.length_a   1.000
_cell.length_b   1.000
_cell.length_c   1.000
_cell.angle_alpha   90.00
_cell.angle_beta   90.00
_cell.angle_gamma   90.00
#
_symmetry.space_group_name_H-M   'P 1'
#
loop_
_entity.id
_entity.type
_entity.pdbx_description
1 polymer ?
#
loop_
_entity_poly.entity_id
_entity_poly.type
_entity_poly.pdbx_seq_one_letter_code
_entity_poly.pdbx_strand_id
1 'polypeptide(L)'
;MSPSISAIDTSLLAPASNPRSRSVDTSCMNAATASSVSSAPSLETWRIIAVGAVIVSVIAYAVLSGVWVSTEAAWYQSLTKPSWQPPPWVFGVIWPYNFIVLAAVGSLIAWRAPPSAVAVVLSFLVVSIALALTWAYLFYVPHALGAAAVALTSAAVATIPIVIVAFQQSWVWGALLMPYQIWVALAASVSWGYVSQAT
;
A
#
# COMPACT_ATOMS: atom_id res chain seq x y z
N MET A 1 -81.53 -49.12 28.93
CA MET A 1 -82.28 -47.94 28.47
C MET A 1 -81.55 -47.36 27.27
N SER A 2 -82.04 -47.63 26.05
CA SER A 2 -81.51 -47.03 24.80
C SER A 2 -82.02 -45.59 24.64
N PRO A 3 -81.29 -44.73 23.91
CA PRO A 3 -81.70 -44.38 22.53
C PRO A 3 -80.48 -44.27 21.57
N SER A 4 -80.50 -44.80 20.34
CA SER A 4 -81.13 -44.32 19.09
C SER A 4 -80.46 -43.11 18.40
N ILE A 5 -79.90 -43.42 17.21
CA ILE A 5 -79.99 -42.70 15.92
C ILE A 5 -79.13 -41.43 15.71
N SER A 6 -78.28 -41.45 14.69
CA SER A 6 -78.48 -40.67 13.44
C SER A 6 -77.44 -40.99 12.37
N ALA A 7 -77.95 -41.31 11.18
CA ALA A 7 -77.22 -41.45 9.94
C ALA A 7 -76.62 -40.10 9.51
N ILE A 8 -75.40 -40.10 8.97
CA ILE A 8 -74.83 -38.95 8.26
C ILE A 8 -74.93 -39.23 6.76
N ASP A 9 -75.54 -38.23 6.13
CA ASP A 9 -75.97 -38.06 4.75
C ASP A 9 -74.81 -38.11 3.74
N THR A 10 -74.89 -39.04 2.79
CA THR A 10 -73.92 -39.26 1.69
C THR A 10 -74.26 -38.48 0.40
N SER A 11 -74.95 -37.34 0.49
CA SER A 11 -75.46 -36.59 -0.67
C SER A 11 -74.61 -35.42 -1.19
N LEU A 12 -73.33 -35.32 -0.83
CA LEU A 12 -72.44 -34.25 -1.33
C LEU A 12 -71.26 -34.78 -2.15
N LEU A 13 -71.57 -35.62 -3.14
CA LEU A 13 -70.74 -35.78 -4.33
C LEU A 13 -71.33 -34.91 -5.45
N ALA A 14 -70.73 -33.75 -5.69
CA ALA A 14 -70.90 -32.98 -6.93
C ALA A 14 -69.53 -32.42 -7.37
N PRO A 15 -69.10 -32.63 -8.64
CA PRO A 15 -67.86 -32.11 -9.17
C PRO A 15 -68.11 -30.81 -9.96
N ALA A 16 -67.43 -29.71 -9.63
CA ALA A 16 -67.28 -28.50 -10.45
C ALA A 16 -66.45 -27.48 -9.64
N SER A 17 -65.56 -26.64 -10.16
CA SER A 17 -65.07 -26.36 -11.51
C SER A 17 -63.76 -25.58 -11.33
N ASN A 18 -62.80 -25.77 -12.24
CA ASN A 18 -61.47 -25.14 -12.24
C ASN A 18 -61.58 -23.61 -12.43
N PRO A 19 -61.20 -22.77 -11.45
CA PRO A 19 -61.21 -21.33 -11.62
C PRO A 19 -59.79 -20.80 -11.82
N ARG A 20 -59.58 -20.24 -13.02
CA ARG A 20 -58.67 -19.11 -13.32
C ARG A 20 -57.20 -19.46 -13.51
N SER A 21 -56.86 -19.60 -14.79
CA SER A 21 -55.64 -19.03 -15.37
C SER A 21 -55.49 -17.56 -14.93
N ARG A 22 -54.69 -17.31 -13.88
CA ARG A 22 -54.14 -15.97 -13.63
C ARG A 22 -52.97 -15.78 -14.60
N SER A 23 -53.15 -14.92 -15.60
CA SER A 23 -52.03 -14.29 -16.29
C SER A 23 -51.21 -13.55 -15.24
N VAL A 24 -50.03 -14.07 -14.93
CA VAL A 24 -49.05 -13.37 -14.10
C VAL A 24 -48.60 -12.16 -14.90
N ASP A 25 -48.94 -10.95 -14.43
CA ASP A 25 -48.47 -9.69 -15.00
C ASP A 25 -46.95 -9.59 -14.87
N THR A 26 -46.25 -10.04 -15.91
CA THR A 26 -44.79 -9.97 -16.06
C THR A 26 -44.28 -8.53 -16.16
N SER A 27 -45.18 -7.55 -16.35
CA SER A 27 -44.85 -6.13 -16.44
C SER A 27 -44.28 -5.57 -15.13
N CYS A 28 -44.79 -6.00 -13.96
CA CYS A 28 -44.28 -5.56 -12.66
C CYS A 28 -42.93 -6.22 -12.29
N MET A 29 -42.65 -7.42 -12.80
CA MET A 29 -41.37 -8.10 -12.57
C MET A 29 -40.22 -7.44 -13.34
N ASN A 30 -40.47 -6.93 -14.54
CA ASN A 30 -39.43 -6.28 -15.34
C ASN A 30 -39.02 -4.89 -14.81
N ALA A 31 -39.92 -4.19 -14.11
CA ALA A 31 -39.61 -2.89 -13.50
C ALA A 31 -38.71 -3.01 -12.25
N ALA A 32 -38.79 -4.14 -11.52
CA ALA A 32 -37.97 -4.38 -10.34
C ALA A 32 -36.52 -4.80 -10.67
N THR A 33 -36.29 -5.39 -11.84
CA THR A 33 -34.94 -5.78 -12.29
C THR A 33 -34.12 -4.60 -12.82
N ALA A 34 -34.78 -3.55 -13.32
CA ALA A 34 -34.12 -2.41 -13.95
C ALA A 34 -33.47 -1.42 -12.95
N SER A 35 -33.75 -1.52 -11.65
CA SER A 35 -33.22 -0.61 -10.62
C SER A 35 -31.98 -1.13 -9.88
N SER A 36 -31.45 -2.31 -10.23
CA SER A 36 -30.37 -2.96 -9.48
C SER A 36 -28.95 -2.82 -10.06
N VAL A 37 -28.77 -2.11 -11.18
CA VAL A 37 -27.42 -1.77 -11.67
C VAL A 37 -26.95 -0.49 -10.97
N SER A 38 -26.76 -0.56 -9.66
CA SER A 38 -26.13 0.52 -8.90
C SER A 38 -24.62 0.50 -9.18
N SER A 39 -24.15 1.58 -9.78
CA SER A 39 -22.76 1.94 -10.04
C SER A 39 -21.91 1.94 -8.76
N ALA A 40 -21.15 0.88 -8.50
CA ALA A 40 -20.05 0.91 -7.53
C ALA A 40 -18.64 0.67 -8.14
N PRO A 41 -18.18 1.38 -9.19
CA PRO A 41 -16.76 1.37 -9.56
C PRO A 41 -15.90 2.38 -8.76
N SER A 42 -16.49 3.43 -8.17
CA SER A 42 -15.72 4.60 -7.70
C SER A 42 -14.94 4.39 -6.40
N LEU A 43 -15.44 3.58 -5.46
CA LEU A 43 -14.82 3.38 -4.14
C LEU A 43 -13.59 2.45 -4.19
N GLU A 44 -13.51 1.53 -5.14
CA GLU A 44 -12.35 0.65 -5.33
C GLU A 44 -11.31 1.23 -6.29
N THR A 45 -11.74 2.00 -7.30
CA THR A 45 -10.83 2.52 -8.34
C THR A 45 -9.70 3.39 -7.76
N TRP A 46 -10.00 4.31 -6.84
CA TRP A 46 -8.96 5.17 -6.26
C TRP A 46 -7.95 4.38 -5.40
N ARG A 47 -8.38 3.28 -4.77
CA ARG A 47 -7.48 2.39 -4.00
C ARG A 47 -6.54 1.65 -4.92
N ILE A 48 -7.04 1.15 -6.06
CA ILE A 48 -6.20 0.54 -7.10
C ILE A 48 -5.16 1.54 -7.60
N ILE A 49 -5.57 2.78 -7.87
CA ILE A 49 -4.66 3.86 -8.28
C ILE A 49 -3.62 4.13 -7.18
N ALA A 50 -4.02 4.22 -5.92
CA ALA A 50 -3.11 4.46 -4.80
C ALA A 50 -2.10 3.32 -4.62
N VAL A 51 -2.52 2.06 -4.71
CA VAL A 51 -1.65 0.89 -4.68
C VAL A 51 -0.66 0.93 -5.86
N GLY A 52 -1.15 1.21 -7.07
CA GLY A 52 -0.31 1.39 -8.25
C GLY A 52 0.72 2.49 -8.07
N ALA A 53 0.32 3.64 -7.50
CA ALA A 53 1.21 4.76 -7.21
C ALA A 53 2.32 4.38 -6.21
N VAL A 54 2.01 3.62 -5.14
CA VAL A 54 3.03 3.09 -4.22
C VAL A 54 4.04 2.23 -4.96
N ILE A 55 3.56 1.24 -5.71
CA ILE A 55 4.42 0.26 -6.40
C ILE A 55 5.31 0.97 -7.42
N VAL A 56 4.74 1.83 -8.26
CA VAL A 56 5.49 2.60 -9.26
C VAL A 56 6.52 3.50 -8.60
N SER A 57 6.18 4.17 -7.49
CA SER A 57 7.12 5.03 -6.77
C SER A 57 8.30 4.23 -6.23
N VAL A 58 8.06 3.07 -5.62
CA VAL A 58 9.11 2.21 -5.07
C VAL A 58 9.99 1.61 -6.16
N ILE A 59 9.40 1.18 -7.28
CA ILE A 59 10.16 0.68 -8.44
C ILE A 59 11.02 1.81 -9.04
N ALA A 60 10.43 2.99 -9.25
CA ALA A 60 11.16 4.16 -9.75
C ALA A 60 12.32 4.51 -8.82
N TYR A 61 12.12 4.45 -7.50
CA TYR A 61 13.18 4.67 -6.54
C TYR A 61 14.31 3.65 -6.68
N ALA A 62 13.99 2.35 -6.72
CA ALA A 62 14.98 1.29 -6.86
C ALA A 62 15.81 1.42 -8.16
N VAL A 63 15.15 1.72 -9.28
CA VAL A 63 15.83 1.86 -10.58
C VAL A 63 16.68 3.13 -10.65
N LEU A 64 16.09 4.29 -10.32
CA LEU A 64 16.78 5.58 -10.45
C LEU A 64 17.95 5.71 -9.47
N SER A 65 17.82 5.21 -8.25
CA SER A 65 18.94 5.21 -7.30
C SER A 65 20.07 4.30 -7.76
N GLY A 66 19.75 3.14 -8.34
CA GLY A 66 20.75 2.22 -8.91
C GLY A 66 21.57 2.86 -10.04
N VAL A 67 20.93 3.65 -10.91
CA VAL A 67 21.62 4.38 -11.98
C VAL A 67 22.67 5.32 -11.40
N TRP A 68 22.31 6.19 -10.46
CA TRP A 68 23.23 7.17 -9.87
C TRP A 68 24.35 6.53 -9.05
N VAL A 69 24.06 5.48 -8.29
CA VAL A 69 25.09 4.77 -7.50
C VAL A 69 26.12 4.09 -8.42
N SER A 70 25.73 3.74 -9.65
CA SER A 70 26.60 3.06 -10.61
C SER A 70 27.48 3.98 -11.46
N THR A 71 27.21 5.29 -11.53
CA THR A 71 27.92 6.20 -12.46
C THR A 71 29.39 6.40 -12.12
N GLU A 72 29.75 6.43 -10.84
CA GLU A 72 31.10 6.82 -10.37
C GLU A 72 31.68 5.78 -9.40
N ALA A 73 31.60 4.51 -9.78
CA ALA A 73 32.05 3.39 -8.94
C ALA A 73 33.55 3.45 -8.60
N ALA A 74 34.39 3.95 -9.52
CA ALA A 74 35.83 4.09 -9.31
C ALA A 74 36.16 5.21 -8.30
N TRP A 75 35.50 6.36 -8.41
CA TRP A 75 35.64 7.45 -7.44
C TRP A 75 35.16 7.02 -6.05
N TYR A 76 34.01 6.36 -5.94
CA TYR A 76 33.53 5.86 -4.65
C TYR A 76 34.51 4.89 -3.97
N GLN A 77 35.25 4.10 -4.77
CA GLN A 77 36.27 3.19 -4.26
C GLN A 77 37.56 3.88 -3.80
N SER A 78 37.85 5.09 -4.30
CA SER A 78 39.04 5.85 -3.88
C SER A 78 38.83 6.63 -2.58
N LEU A 79 37.57 6.84 -2.15
CA LEU A 79 37.25 7.50 -0.90
C LEU A 79 37.66 6.67 0.33
N THR A 80 38.24 7.35 1.32
CA THR A 80 38.43 6.78 2.66
C THR A 80 37.05 6.51 3.28
N LYS A 81 36.77 5.25 3.64
CA LYS A 81 35.49 4.83 4.19
C LYS A 81 35.49 4.93 5.71
N PRO A 82 34.39 5.34 6.35
CA PRO A 82 34.30 5.35 7.81
C PRO A 82 34.56 3.94 8.35
N SER A 83 35.40 3.82 9.39
CA SER A 83 35.81 2.52 9.94
C SER A 83 34.64 1.65 10.46
N TRP A 84 33.52 2.29 10.77
CA TRP A 84 32.30 1.66 11.27
C TRP A 84 31.25 1.41 10.18
N GLN A 85 31.52 1.80 8.92
CA GLN A 85 30.58 1.56 7.81
C GLN A 85 30.30 0.04 7.68
N PRO A 86 29.02 -0.37 7.54
CA PRO A 86 28.69 -1.78 7.34
C PRO A 86 29.41 -2.39 6.12
N PRO A 87 29.70 -3.70 6.15
CA PRO A 87 30.26 -4.38 4.99
C PRO A 87 29.36 -4.28 3.74
N PRO A 88 29.93 -4.30 2.51
CA PRO A 88 29.16 -4.13 1.27
C PRO A 88 27.98 -5.09 1.08
N TRP A 89 28.10 -6.33 1.57
CA TRP A 89 27.03 -7.33 1.45
C TRP A 89 25.75 -6.92 2.21
N VAL A 90 25.87 -6.12 3.28
CA VAL A 90 24.71 -5.64 4.05
C VAL A 90 23.83 -4.77 3.16
N PHE A 91 24.44 -3.87 2.38
CA PHE A 91 23.74 -3.02 1.41
C PHE A 91 22.97 -3.85 0.37
N GLY A 92 23.57 -4.95 -0.10
CA GLY A 92 22.96 -5.86 -1.07
C GLY A 92 21.73 -6.60 -0.54
N VAL A 93 21.60 -6.80 0.77
CA VAL A 93 20.46 -7.49 1.39
C VAL A 93 19.38 -6.51 1.85
N ILE A 94 19.78 -5.43 2.52
CA ILE A 94 18.85 -4.53 3.19
C ILE A 94 18.06 -3.66 2.22
N TRP A 95 18.63 -3.25 1.07
CA TRP A 95 17.91 -2.45 0.09
C TRP A 95 16.76 -3.20 -0.58
N PRO A 96 16.95 -4.44 -1.11
CA PRO A 96 15.84 -5.25 -1.59
C PRO A 96 14.76 -5.47 -0.52
N TYR A 97 15.17 -5.79 0.72
CA TYR A 97 14.25 -5.92 1.85
C TYR A 97 13.42 -4.64 2.04
N ASN A 98 14.06 -3.48 2.09
CA ASN A 98 13.40 -2.18 2.29
C ASN A 98 12.38 -1.88 1.18
N PHE A 99 12.73 -2.12 -0.08
CA PHE A 99 11.81 -1.91 -1.20
C PHE A 99 10.60 -2.84 -1.11
N ILE A 100 10.82 -4.12 -0.78
CA ILE A 100 9.73 -5.09 -0.63
C ILE A 100 8.79 -4.67 0.50
N VAL A 101 9.32 -4.31 1.67
CA VAL A 101 8.50 -3.93 2.82
C VAL A 101 7.78 -2.60 2.59
N LEU A 102 8.44 -1.60 2.01
CA LEU A 102 7.79 -0.33 1.65
C LEU A 102 6.63 -0.56 0.67
N ALA A 103 6.84 -1.36 -0.37
CA ALA A 103 5.79 -1.69 -1.32
C ALA A 103 4.64 -2.45 -0.63
N ALA A 104 4.95 -3.50 0.13
CA ALA A 104 3.95 -4.32 0.80
C ALA A 104 3.13 -3.52 1.82
N VAL A 105 3.78 -2.83 2.75
CA VAL A 105 3.10 -2.05 3.80
C VAL A 105 2.38 -0.84 3.19
N GLY A 106 3.01 -0.13 2.26
CA GLY A 106 2.39 1.00 1.56
C GLY A 106 1.14 0.59 0.79
N SER A 107 1.17 -0.54 0.08
CA SER A 107 0.00 -1.07 -0.63
C SER A 107 -1.10 -1.53 0.33
N LEU A 108 -0.75 -2.16 1.46
CA LEU A 108 -1.72 -2.54 2.48
C LEU A 108 -2.43 -1.31 3.09
N ILE A 109 -1.68 -0.24 3.36
CA ILE A 109 -2.24 1.03 3.84
C ILE A 109 -3.14 1.63 2.75
N ALA A 110 -2.68 1.71 1.50
CA ALA A 110 -3.49 2.22 0.38
C ALA A 110 -4.81 1.45 0.22
N TRP A 111 -4.79 0.13 0.45
CA TRP A 111 -5.96 -0.72 0.32
C TRP A 111 -6.94 -0.64 1.49
N ARG A 112 -6.46 -0.47 2.72
CA ARG A 112 -7.29 -0.64 3.94
C ARG A 112 -7.50 0.64 4.75
N ALA A 113 -6.57 1.57 4.71
CA ALA A 113 -6.59 2.75 5.55
C ALA A 113 -7.60 3.80 5.05
N PRO A 114 -8.01 4.76 5.91
CA PRO A 114 -8.80 5.91 5.49
C PRO A 114 -8.01 6.82 4.53
N PRO A 115 -8.69 7.58 3.64
CA PRO A 115 -8.02 8.40 2.62
C PRO A 115 -6.99 9.39 3.17
N SER A 116 -7.19 9.94 4.38
CA SER A 116 -6.23 10.83 5.03
C SER A 116 -4.90 10.15 5.34
N ALA A 117 -4.93 8.91 5.84
CA ALA A 117 -3.73 8.13 6.11
C ALA A 117 -2.99 7.73 4.81
N VAL A 118 -3.75 7.39 3.76
CA VAL A 118 -3.20 7.09 2.44
C VAL A 118 -2.51 8.32 1.84
N ALA A 119 -3.13 9.50 1.96
CA ALA A 119 -2.55 10.75 1.49
C ALA A 119 -1.23 11.06 2.21
N VAL A 120 -1.18 10.92 3.54
CA VAL A 120 0.07 11.09 4.31
C VAL A 120 1.15 10.14 3.81
N VAL A 121 0.85 8.84 3.69
CA VAL A 121 1.85 7.86 3.24
C VAL A 121 2.35 8.16 1.84
N LEU A 122 1.46 8.44 0.88
CA LEU A 122 1.87 8.74 -0.49
C LEU A 122 2.69 10.02 -0.60
N SER A 123 2.26 11.10 0.07
CA SER A 123 3.00 12.37 0.04
C SER A 123 4.40 12.22 0.63
N PHE A 124 4.51 11.61 1.81
CA PHE A 124 5.81 11.42 2.46
C PHE A 124 6.67 10.35 1.75
N LEU A 125 6.07 9.36 1.10
CA LEU A 125 6.79 8.41 0.25
C LEU A 125 7.43 9.12 -0.94
N VAL A 126 6.67 9.95 -1.67
CA VAL A 126 7.21 10.71 -2.80
C VAL A 126 8.30 11.69 -2.35
N VAL A 127 8.06 12.42 -1.25
CA VAL A 127 9.04 13.37 -0.71
C VAL A 127 10.32 12.65 -0.27
N SER A 128 10.22 11.55 0.48
CA SER A 128 11.40 10.80 0.93
C SER A 128 12.19 10.20 -0.24
N ILE A 129 11.51 9.67 -1.27
CA ILE A 129 12.15 9.18 -2.50
C ILE A 129 12.88 10.32 -3.23
N ALA A 130 12.23 11.47 -3.41
CA ALA A 130 12.83 12.61 -4.07
C ALA A 130 14.11 13.06 -3.34
N LEU A 131 14.05 13.19 -2.01
CA LEU A 131 15.22 13.54 -1.18
C LEU A 131 16.33 12.48 -1.25
N ALA A 132 15.98 11.19 -1.29
CA ALA A 132 16.96 10.11 -1.43
C ALA A 132 17.62 10.10 -2.83
N LEU A 133 16.87 10.39 -3.89
CA LEU A 133 17.42 10.55 -5.24
C LEU A 133 18.30 11.81 -5.33
N THR A 134 17.90 12.90 -4.66
CA THR A 134 18.74 14.09 -4.52
C THR A 134 20.04 13.77 -3.79
N TRP A 135 20.02 12.96 -2.72
CA TRP A 135 21.25 12.47 -2.10
C TRP A 135 22.13 11.72 -3.10
N ALA A 136 21.58 10.75 -3.83
CA ALA A 136 22.35 9.96 -4.78
C ALA A 136 22.98 10.84 -5.87
N TYR A 137 22.19 11.76 -6.43
CA TYR A 137 22.71 12.75 -7.38
C TYR A 137 23.83 13.60 -6.77
N LEU A 138 23.59 14.25 -5.63
CA LEU A 138 24.58 15.14 -4.99
C LEU A 138 25.86 14.41 -4.56
N PHE A 139 25.74 13.16 -4.15
CA PHE A 139 26.86 12.35 -3.71
C PHE A 139 27.73 11.91 -4.89
N TYR A 140 27.13 11.37 -5.95
CA TYR A 140 27.88 10.73 -7.05
C TYR A 140 28.18 11.65 -8.23
N VAL A 141 27.49 12.79 -8.40
CA VAL A 141 27.67 13.65 -9.58
C VAL A 141 28.52 14.89 -9.28
N PRO A 142 28.10 15.85 -8.42
CA PRO A 142 28.92 17.00 -8.07
C PRO A 142 29.86 16.74 -6.88
N HIS A 143 29.83 15.53 -6.29
CA HIS A 143 30.61 15.17 -5.08
C HIS A 143 30.38 16.10 -3.88
N ALA A 144 29.17 16.67 -3.77
CA ALA A 144 28.79 17.61 -2.72
C ALA A 144 28.38 16.87 -1.43
N LEU A 145 29.34 16.23 -0.77
CA LEU A 145 29.11 15.30 0.34
C LEU A 145 28.26 15.89 1.48
N GLY A 146 28.50 17.15 1.85
CA GLY A 146 27.74 17.83 2.91
C GLY A 146 26.26 18.03 2.56
N ALA A 147 25.99 18.51 1.35
CA ALA A 147 24.62 18.69 0.86
C ALA A 147 23.92 17.34 0.69
N ALA A 148 24.65 16.32 0.22
CA ALA A 148 24.14 14.95 0.15
C ALA A 148 23.71 14.45 1.55
N ALA A 149 24.57 14.58 2.56
CA ALA A 149 24.27 14.12 3.91
C ALA A 149 23.00 14.80 4.50
N VAL A 150 22.82 16.10 4.25
CA VAL A 150 21.60 16.84 4.64
C VAL A 150 20.36 16.32 3.90
N ALA A 151 20.48 16.05 2.59
CA ALA A 151 19.38 15.50 1.79
C ALA A 151 18.96 14.12 2.31
N LEU A 152 19.90 13.23 2.60
CA LEU A 152 19.59 11.89 3.11
C LEU A 152 19.05 11.91 4.55
N THR A 153 19.54 12.83 5.38
CA THR A 153 18.98 13.05 6.73
C THR A 153 17.53 13.53 6.62
N SER A 154 17.25 14.47 5.72
CA SER A 154 15.88 14.93 5.44
C SER A 154 14.99 13.80 4.93
N ALA A 155 15.52 12.91 4.07
CA ALA A 155 14.81 11.72 3.63
C ALA A 155 14.46 10.79 4.80
N ALA A 156 15.42 10.54 5.71
CA ALA A 156 15.21 9.72 6.91
C ALA A 156 14.14 10.28 7.86
N VAL A 157 14.04 11.61 7.96
CA VAL A 157 12.99 12.27 8.74
C VAL A 157 11.64 12.18 8.03
N ALA A 158 11.63 12.36 6.70
CA ALA A 158 10.41 12.27 5.89
C ALA A 158 9.78 10.86 5.89
N THR A 159 10.51 9.81 6.27
CA THR A 159 9.94 8.46 6.38
C THR A 159 9.21 8.22 7.71
N ILE A 160 9.44 9.05 8.74
CA ILE A 160 8.85 8.88 10.07
C ILE A 160 7.31 8.88 10.02
N PRO A 161 6.63 9.79 9.31
CA PRO A 161 5.17 9.76 9.21
C PRO A 161 4.62 8.46 8.60
N ILE A 162 5.35 7.86 7.66
CA ILE A 162 4.97 6.57 7.04
C ILE A 162 4.95 5.48 8.11
N VAL A 163 6.00 5.43 8.95
CA VAL A 163 6.13 4.47 10.05
C VAL A 163 5.05 4.70 11.11
N ILE A 164 4.78 5.95 11.48
CA ILE A 164 3.71 6.30 12.43
C ILE A 164 2.36 5.81 11.93
N VAL A 165 2.01 6.11 10.67
CA VAL A 165 0.74 5.63 10.08
C VAL A 165 0.70 4.11 10.06
N ALA A 166 1.80 3.44 9.73
CA ALA A 166 1.85 1.98 9.75
C ALA A 166 1.55 1.40 11.14
N PHE A 167 2.13 1.96 12.22
CA PHE A 167 1.80 1.55 13.60
C PHE A 167 0.35 1.84 13.99
N GLN A 168 -0.22 2.94 13.50
CA GLN A 168 -1.63 3.26 13.73
C GLN A 168 -2.58 2.27 13.05
N GLN A 169 -2.17 1.69 11.91
CA GLN A 169 -2.98 0.67 11.22
C GLN A 169 -2.76 -0.73 11.79
N SER A 170 -1.53 -1.10 12.13
CA SER A 170 -1.19 -2.39 12.72
C SER A 170 0.21 -2.36 13.33
N TRP A 171 0.34 -2.88 14.55
CA TRP A 171 1.63 -3.08 15.20
C TRP A 171 2.61 -3.86 14.32
N VAL A 172 2.13 -4.90 13.63
CA VAL A 172 2.96 -5.75 12.76
C VAL A 172 3.51 -4.93 11.57
N TRP A 173 2.70 -4.07 10.97
CA TRP A 173 3.13 -3.28 9.81
C TRP A 173 4.16 -2.22 10.19
N GLY A 174 3.95 -1.56 11.34
CA GLY A 174 4.94 -0.64 11.90
C GLY A 174 6.25 -1.36 12.25
N ALA A 175 6.17 -2.52 12.92
CA ALA A 175 7.34 -3.32 13.27
C ALA A 175 8.14 -3.79 12.04
N LEU A 176 7.46 -4.16 10.95
CA LEU A 176 8.12 -4.52 9.68
C LEU A 176 8.88 -3.34 9.07
N LEU A 177 8.44 -2.10 9.24
CA LEU A 177 9.15 -0.92 8.75
C LEU A 177 10.30 -0.46 9.66
N MET A 178 10.45 -1.03 10.86
CA MET A 178 11.51 -0.60 11.77
C MET A 178 12.92 -0.84 11.22
N PRO A 179 13.26 -2.00 10.62
CA PRO A 179 14.58 -2.19 10.03
C PRO A 179 14.84 -1.21 8.89
N TYR A 180 13.81 -0.83 8.12
CA TYR A 180 13.91 0.22 7.11
C TYR A 180 14.25 1.57 7.75
N GLN A 181 13.50 2.01 8.75
CA GLN A 181 13.73 3.31 9.41
C GLN A 181 15.11 3.40 10.06
N ILE A 182 15.55 2.32 10.72
CA ILE A 182 16.89 2.22 11.32
C ILE A 182 17.95 2.29 10.22
N TRP A 183 17.74 1.58 9.10
CA TRP A 183 18.69 1.57 8.00
C TRP A 183 18.85 2.93 7.34
N VAL A 184 17.76 3.66 7.06
CA VAL A 184 17.86 4.99 6.42
C VAL A 184 18.55 5.99 7.35
N ALA A 185 18.32 5.90 8.67
CA ALA A 185 19.06 6.70 9.65
C ALA A 185 20.55 6.34 9.69
N LEU A 186 20.89 5.04 9.64
CA LEU A 186 22.28 4.58 9.55
C LEU A 186 22.94 5.04 8.25
N ALA A 187 22.25 4.96 7.11
CA ALA A 187 22.75 5.45 5.83
C ALA A 187 23.01 6.96 5.84
N ALA A 188 22.12 7.75 6.47
CA ALA A 188 22.35 9.17 6.69
C ALA A 188 23.61 9.43 7.52
N SER A 189 23.80 8.67 8.60
CA SER A 189 25.03 8.76 9.40
C SER A 189 26.28 8.40 8.59
N VAL A 190 26.21 7.38 7.71
CA VAL A 190 27.34 6.99 6.85
C VAL A 190 27.67 8.12 5.89
N SER A 191 26.65 8.79 5.33
CA SER A 191 26.85 9.96 4.48
C SER A 191 27.58 11.09 5.22
N TRP A 192 27.28 11.33 6.50
CA TRP A 192 28.04 12.25 7.35
C TRP A 192 29.46 11.77 7.63
N GLY A 193 29.67 10.47 7.79
CA GLY A 193 31.00 9.88 7.93
C GLY A 193 31.92 10.21 6.74
N TYR A 194 31.39 10.22 5.51
CA TYR A 194 32.15 10.67 4.34
C TYR A 194 32.51 12.15 4.39
N VAL A 195 31.61 13.02 4.89
CA VAL A 195 31.91 14.45 5.09
C VAL A 195 33.10 14.63 6.03
N SER A 196 33.10 13.93 7.16
CA SER A 196 34.15 14.06 8.18
C SER A 196 35.55 13.60 7.75
N GLN A 197 35.63 12.79 6.69
CA GLN A 197 36.90 12.30 6.15
C GLN A 197 37.37 13.09 4.92
N ALA A 198 36.50 13.93 4.36
CA ALA A 198 36.83 14.79 3.22
C ALA A 198 37.33 16.18 3.65
N THR A 199 37.18 16.52 4.94
CA THR A 199 37.73 17.72 5.60
C THR A 199 39.08 17.42 6.22
#